data_AF-A0A511HE35-F1
#
_entry.id   AF-A0A511HE35-F1
#
_cell.length_a   1.000
_cell.length_b   1.000
_cell.length_c   1.000
_cell.angle_alpha   90.00
_cell.angle_beta   90.00
_cell.angle_gamma   90.00
#
_symmetry.space_group_name_H-M   'P 1'
#
loop_
_entity.id
_entity.type
_entity.pdbx_description
1 polymer ?
#
loop_
_entity_poly.entity_id
_entity_poly.type
_entity_poly.pdbx_seq_one_letter_code
_entity_poly.pdbx_strand_id
1 'polypeptide(L)'
;MSLQAKRVLGTSAAILGLLVGWRLLPAGHTSGAPPSPGTTSPRDRARPTLVGTPAGRAPPMSGAVNAAAPAAEALASELEVLRLSLIERFGSRLHEPSVQLRMLEQLMRYFQTRSPDRWREELQTFLRKAFPGQYEALATLLRDRLDYEKWVKDNDAYLRGLDSKQRRAAVWDARNRLFGKETAQRLWDSELKHQALVDALQVIDARQDLPLTEKLSAYKARLGAVYGDGAPAQLARHPQETMNRFLALPSVQRELTGMTSAERARSLWAVRQEMGLNDEALRRWDALDQTRDARWEAGLQYMAERTALARTLSGDALEARLQEVRARYFGTEADVIAQEEASGLFRFTRPRQWGRN
;
A
#
# COMPACT_ATOMS: atom_id res chain seq x y z
N MET A 1 49.04 -21.11 -1.23
CA MET A 1 48.99 -21.75 0.11
C MET A 1 47.55 -21.79 0.57
N SER A 2 46.98 -22.98 0.64
CA SER A 2 45.61 -23.26 1.08
C SER A 2 45.48 -23.20 2.61
N LEU A 3 44.31 -22.80 3.11
CA LEU A 3 43.65 -23.33 4.32
C LEU A 3 42.28 -22.61 4.43
N GLN A 4 41.25 -23.22 3.85
CA GLN A 4 40.23 -24.04 4.51
C GLN A 4 39.26 -23.27 5.41
N ALA A 5 38.01 -23.27 4.94
CA ALA A 5 36.82 -22.88 5.65
C ALA A 5 36.52 -23.78 6.85
N LYS A 6 36.05 -23.19 7.95
CA LYS A 6 35.12 -23.83 8.88
C LYS A 6 33.88 -22.95 9.01
N ARG A 7 32.80 -23.43 8.39
CA ARG A 7 31.43 -22.97 8.60
C ARG A 7 31.00 -23.35 10.01
N VAL A 8 30.55 -22.37 10.79
CA VAL A 8 29.62 -22.61 11.90
C VAL A 8 28.25 -22.19 11.39
N LEU A 9 27.47 -23.16 10.93
CA LEU A 9 26.03 -23.03 10.77
C LEU A 9 25.41 -23.24 12.16
N GLY A 10 24.69 -22.23 12.65
CA GLY A 10 23.88 -22.34 13.85
C GLY A 10 23.19 -21.01 14.12
N THR A 11 21.86 -21.01 14.00
CA THR A 11 20.93 -19.98 14.49
C THR A 11 21.06 -18.56 13.92
N SER A 12 20.66 -18.36 12.66
CA SER A 12 20.26 -17.04 12.12
C SER A 12 19.09 -17.19 11.14
N ALA A 13 17.97 -17.72 11.62
CA ALA A 13 16.72 -17.73 10.85
C ALA A 13 15.79 -16.55 11.21
N ALA A 14 15.92 -15.97 12.41
CA ALA A 14 15.04 -14.88 12.86
C ALA A 14 15.42 -13.50 12.30
N ILE A 15 16.71 -13.21 12.09
CA ILE A 15 17.16 -11.91 11.56
C ILE A 15 16.96 -11.82 10.03
N LEU A 16 17.04 -12.94 9.30
CA LEU A 16 16.80 -12.95 7.85
C LEU A 16 15.35 -12.58 7.49
N GLY A 17 14.38 -12.83 8.38
CA GLY A 17 12.99 -12.39 8.22
C GLY A 17 12.78 -10.88 8.33
N LEU A 18 13.73 -10.14 8.92
CA LEU A 18 13.71 -8.67 8.95
C LEU A 18 14.39 -8.04 7.73
N LEU A 19 15.12 -8.83 6.93
CA LEU A 19 15.85 -8.39 5.75
C LEU A 19 15.11 -8.65 4.42
N VAL A 20 14.05 -9.46 4.41
CA VAL A 20 13.22 -9.72 3.22
C VAL A 20 11.74 -9.67 3.61
N GLY A 21 11.03 -8.61 3.20
CA GLY A 21 9.60 -8.45 3.48
C GLY A 21 9.02 -7.14 2.94
N TRP A 22 8.56 -7.22 1.70
CA TRP A 22 8.07 -6.14 0.84
C TRP A 22 6.67 -5.59 1.22
N ARG A 23 6.37 -4.42 0.61
CA ARG A 23 5.08 -3.89 0.11
C ARG A 23 3.80 -3.94 0.97
N LEU A 24 3.22 -2.74 1.12
CA LEU A 24 1.79 -2.41 1.12
C LEU A 24 0.84 -3.52 1.62
N LEU A 25 0.38 -3.41 2.85
CA LEU A 25 -0.85 -4.09 3.28
C LEU A 25 -2.07 -3.25 2.86
N PRO A 26 -3.05 -3.84 2.14
CA PRO A 26 -4.31 -3.20 1.84
C PRO A 26 -5.26 -3.26 3.04
N ALA A 27 -6.19 -2.32 3.08
CA ALA A 27 -7.28 -2.23 4.05
C ALA A 27 -8.12 -3.51 4.06
N GLY A 28 -8.37 -4.06 5.24
CA GLY A 28 -9.17 -5.26 5.44
C GLY A 28 -10.67 -5.00 5.21
N HIS A 29 -11.23 -5.69 4.22
CA HIS A 29 -12.64 -6.08 4.21
C HIS A 29 -12.75 -7.47 4.83
N THR A 30 -13.61 -7.64 5.84
CA THR A 30 -14.04 -8.97 6.29
C THR A 30 -15.54 -9.10 6.04
N SER A 31 -15.90 -9.94 5.06
CA SER A 31 -17.25 -10.51 4.94
C SER A 31 -17.27 -11.80 5.74
N GLY A 32 -18.27 -11.93 6.61
CA GLY A 32 -18.52 -13.13 7.42
C GLY A 32 -19.32 -14.20 6.68
N ALA A 33 -19.15 -15.44 7.13
CA ALA A 33 -20.15 -16.53 7.07
C ALA A 33 -19.73 -17.64 8.09
N PRO A 34 -20.67 -18.48 8.58
CA PRO A 34 -20.71 -18.96 9.97
C PRO A 34 -20.20 -20.40 10.19
N PRO A 35 -20.08 -20.88 11.45
CA PRO A 35 -19.48 -22.17 11.79
C PRO A 35 -20.53 -23.27 12.03
N SER A 36 -20.11 -24.54 11.86
CA SER A 36 -20.52 -25.75 12.62
C SER A 36 -19.95 -27.02 11.94
N PRO A 37 -19.99 -28.22 12.56
CA PRO A 37 -19.47 -28.56 13.88
C PRO A 37 -18.70 -29.91 13.91
N GLY A 38 -17.95 -30.13 14.98
CA GLY A 38 -17.74 -31.40 15.69
C GLY A 38 -17.36 -32.69 14.94
N THR A 39 -16.26 -33.31 15.35
CA THR A 39 -16.23 -34.77 15.45
C THR A 39 -15.40 -35.23 16.65
N THR A 40 -16.04 -36.09 17.42
CA THR A 40 -15.64 -36.72 18.68
C THR A 40 -14.82 -37.99 18.46
N SER A 41 -13.99 -38.28 19.47
CA SER A 41 -13.74 -39.61 20.07
C SER A 41 -12.75 -40.60 19.39
N PRO A 42 -12.34 -41.69 20.07
CA PRO A 42 -11.56 -41.76 21.32
C PRO A 42 -10.50 -42.92 21.29
N ARG A 43 -9.85 -43.20 22.44
CA ARG A 43 -9.36 -44.51 22.97
C ARG A 43 -7.90 -44.57 23.43
N ASP A 44 -7.77 -44.67 24.75
CA ASP A 44 -7.39 -45.86 25.53
C ASP A 44 -6.05 -46.59 25.32
N ARG A 45 -5.49 -46.92 26.50
CA ARG A 45 -4.57 -48.03 26.87
C ARG A 45 -3.11 -47.88 26.45
N ALA A 46 -2.11 -48.29 27.24
CA ALA A 46 -2.05 -48.85 28.59
C ALA A 46 -0.59 -48.73 29.07
N ARG A 47 -0.40 -48.68 30.40
CA ARG A 47 0.87 -49.01 31.07
C ARG A 47 1.27 -50.47 30.81
N PRO A 48 2.56 -50.77 30.97
CA PRO A 48 2.88 -51.64 32.10
C PRO A 48 4.09 -51.19 32.92
N THR A 49 3.98 -51.52 34.20
CA THR A 49 4.96 -51.44 35.29
C THR A 49 6.00 -52.54 35.15
N LEU A 50 7.26 -52.27 35.52
CA LEU A 50 8.17 -53.32 36.02
C LEU A 50 9.10 -52.74 37.10
N VAL A 51 9.27 -53.56 38.13
CA VAL A 51 9.89 -53.31 39.45
C VAL A 51 11.37 -53.68 39.41
N GLY A 52 12.20 -52.99 40.21
CA GLY A 52 13.53 -53.49 40.60
C GLY A 52 14.48 -52.42 41.13
N THR A 53 14.58 -52.29 42.46
CA THR A 53 15.66 -51.60 43.22
C THR A 53 16.97 -52.45 43.17
N PRO A 54 18.20 -51.99 43.55
CA PRO A 54 18.49 -51.15 44.71
C PRO A 54 19.60 -50.08 44.58
N ALA A 55 19.67 -49.31 45.66
CA ALA A 55 20.62 -48.25 46.03
C ALA A 55 22.07 -48.40 45.55
N GLY A 56 22.57 -47.33 44.93
CA GLY A 56 24.00 -47.03 44.78
C GLY A 56 24.22 -45.54 45.02
N ARG A 57 24.92 -45.19 46.09
CA ARG A 57 25.30 -43.83 46.48
C ARG A 57 26.61 -43.47 45.79
N ALA A 58 26.60 -42.46 44.92
CA ALA A 58 27.79 -41.70 44.49
C ALA A 58 27.35 -40.33 43.88
N PRO A 59 28.29 -39.38 43.69
CA PRO A 59 28.42 -38.09 44.36
C PRO A 59 27.60 -36.94 43.72
N PRO A 60 27.56 -35.73 44.32
CA PRO A 60 26.86 -34.60 43.70
C PRO A 60 27.59 -34.19 42.41
N MET A 61 26.91 -34.36 41.27
CA MET A 61 27.31 -33.74 40.01
C MET A 61 27.08 -32.22 40.13
N SER A 62 28.11 -31.51 40.58
CA SER A 62 28.31 -30.10 40.28
C SER A 62 28.40 -29.94 38.77
N GLY A 63 27.32 -29.51 38.14
CA GLY A 63 27.26 -29.38 36.69
C GLY A 63 26.05 -28.62 36.17
N ALA A 64 25.58 -27.62 36.90
CA ALA A 64 24.45 -26.77 36.47
C ALA A 64 24.81 -25.29 36.33
N VAL A 65 26.09 -24.92 36.41
CA VAL A 65 26.47 -23.49 36.49
C VAL A 65 26.86 -22.87 35.13
N ASN A 66 27.07 -23.66 34.07
CA ASN A 66 27.67 -23.14 32.82
C ASN A 66 26.79 -23.21 31.56
N ALA A 67 25.51 -23.59 31.65
CA ALA A 67 24.60 -23.55 30.48
C ALA A 67 23.99 -22.15 30.22
N ALA A 68 23.90 -21.30 31.26
CA ALA A 68 23.27 -19.98 31.16
C ALA A 68 24.19 -18.91 30.56
N ALA A 69 25.51 -18.99 30.79
CA ALA A 69 26.50 -18.05 30.26
C ALA A 69 26.57 -18.02 28.72
N PRO A 70 26.69 -19.15 28.00
CA PRO A 70 26.77 -19.14 26.53
C PRO A 70 25.46 -18.68 25.86
N ALA A 71 24.31 -18.93 26.47
CA ALA A 71 23.02 -18.44 25.96
C ALA A 71 22.85 -16.93 26.14
N ALA A 72 23.35 -16.37 27.25
CA ALA A 72 23.33 -14.92 27.49
C ALA A 72 24.28 -14.16 26.55
N GLU A 73 25.46 -14.72 26.27
CA GLU A 73 26.41 -14.16 25.30
C GLU A 73 25.88 -14.18 23.87
N ALA A 74 25.24 -15.28 23.46
CA ALA A 74 24.60 -15.38 22.15
C ALA A 74 23.50 -14.32 21.97
N LEU A 75 22.68 -14.09 22.99
CA LEU A 75 21.65 -13.05 22.98
C LEU A 75 22.24 -11.64 22.91
N ALA A 76 23.30 -11.36 23.68
CA ALA A 76 23.97 -10.07 23.63
C ALA A 76 24.52 -9.77 22.22
N SER A 77 25.12 -10.78 21.57
CA SER A 77 25.59 -10.66 20.18
C SER A 77 24.44 -10.42 19.20
N GLU A 78 23.32 -11.14 19.34
CA GLU A 78 22.13 -10.95 18.50
C GLU A 78 21.57 -9.52 18.60
N LEU A 79 21.43 -9.00 19.82
CA LEU A 79 20.93 -7.64 20.06
C LEU A 79 21.89 -6.57 19.54
N GLU A 80 23.20 -6.82 19.57
CA GLU A 80 24.18 -5.89 19.03
C GLU A 80 24.10 -5.83 17.49
N VAL A 81 23.94 -6.97 16.82
CA VAL A 81 23.69 -7.02 15.37
C VAL A 81 22.40 -6.27 15.02
N LEU A 82 21.33 -6.48 15.80
CA LEU A 82 20.08 -5.74 15.62
C LEU A 82 20.31 -4.23 15.77
N ARG A 83 21.00 -3.78 16.81
CA ARG A 83 21.32 -2.37 17.03
C ARG A 83 22.05 -1.76 15.83
N LEU A 84 23.09 -2.42 15.34
CA LEU A 84 23.86 -1.94 14.19
C LEU A 84 22.98 -1.81 12.94
N SER A 85 22.12 -2.80 12.68
CA SER A 85 21.19 -2.76 11.54
C SER A 85 20.20 -1.59 11.62
N LEU A 86 19.77 -1.20 12.83
CA LEU A 86 18.86 -0.08 13.03
C LEU A 86 19.57 1.26 12.83
N ILE A 87 20.82 1.39 13.30
CA ILE A 87 21.62 2.60 13.09
C ILE A 87 21.90 2.80 11.61
N GLU A 88 22.27 1.74 10.90
CA GLU A 88 22.50 1.80 9.45
C GLU A 88 21.24 2.24 8.70
N ARG A 89 20.08 1.69 9.04
CA ARG A 89 18.82 1.95 8.33
C ARG A 89 18.15 3.27 8.70
N PHE A 90 18.22 3.67 9.96
CA PHE A 90 17.43 4.78 10.51
C PHE A 90 18.27 5.92 11.10
N GLY A 91 19.54 5.68 11.45
CA GLY A 91 20.33 6.59 12.28
C GLY A 91 20.40 8.03 11.76
N SER A 92 20.56 8.23 10.45
CA SER A 92 20.62 9.56 9.84
C SER A 92 19.31 10.36 9.93
N ARG A 93 18.18 9.69 10.12
CA ARG A 93 16.84 10.30 10.17
C ARG A 93 16.09 9.98 11.46
N LEU A 94 16.78 9.49 12.49
CA LEU A 94 16.13 9.08 13.73
C LEU A 94 15.59 10.27 14.53
N HIS A 95 15.91 11.52 14.13
CA HIS A 95 15.26 12.72 14.64
C HIS A 95 13.83 12.91 14.13
N GLU A 96 13.42 12.23 13.06
CA GLU A 96 12.08 12.34 12.49
C GLU A 96 11.07 11.42 13.19
N PRO A 97 9.95 11.94 13.75
CA PRO A 97 8.98 11.11 14.48
C PRO A 97 8.42 9.94 13.66
N SER A 98 8.19 10.14 12.36
CA SER A 98 7.65 9.08 11.48
C SER A 98 8.66 7.94 11.27
N VAL A 99 9.95 8.25 11.28
CA VAL A 99 11.04 7.27 11.20
C VAL A 99 11.17 6.53 12.53
N GLN A 100 11.12 7.25 13.65
CA GLN A 100 11.11 6.66 14.99
C GLN A 100 9.94 5.69 15.15
N LEU A 101 8.71 6.09 14.79
CA LEU A 101 7.54 5.24 14.90
C LEU A 101 7.69 3.96 14.07
N ARG A 102 8.16 4.08 12.82
CA ARG A 102 8.40 2.92 11.96
C ARG A 102 9.45 1.96 12.52
N MET A 103 10.51 2.51 13.12
CA MET A 103 11.53 1.71 13.80
C MET A 103 10.93 0.97 15.00
N LEU A 104 10.16 1.69 15.83
CA LEU A 104 9.47 1.12 16.99
C LEU A 104 8.51 0.01 16.59
N GLU A 105 7.73 0.15 15.53
CA GLU A 105 6.81 -0.90 15.05
C GLU A 105 7.54 -2.16 14.54
N GLN A 106 8.77 -2.02 14.02
CA GLN A 106 9.60 -3.19 13.68
C GLN A 106 10.12 -3.88 14.93
N LEU A 107 10.60 -3.10 15.89
CA LEU A 107 11.08 -3.61 17.16
C LEU A 107 9.96 -4.27 17.98
N MET A 108 8.77 -3.67 18.01
CA MET A 108 7.59 -4.25 18.65
C MET A 108 7.32 -5.66 18.11
N ARG A 109 7.25 -5.83 16.78
CA ARG A 109 7.03 -7.16 16.17
C ARG A 109 8.12 -8.16 16.52
N TYR A 110 9.38 -7.73 16.50
CA TYR A 110 10.52 -8.58 16.86
C TYR A 110 10.42 -9.06 18.32
N PHE A 111 10.27 -8.14 19.27
CA PHE A 111 10.21 -8.49 20.70
C PHE A 111 8.92 -9.23 21.07
N GLN A 112 7.77 -8.90 20.46
CA GLN A 112 6.51 -9.62 20.67
C GLN A 112 6.59 -11.07 20.21
N THR A 113 7.29 -11.34 19.09
CA THR A 113 7.50 -12.71 18.59
C THR A 113 8.43 -13.49 19.50
N ARG A 114 9.48 -12.83 20.02
CA ARG A 114 10.52 -13.46 20.84
C ARG A 114 10.06 -13.74 22.27
N SER A 115 9.43 -12.76 22.91
CA SER A 115 9.09 -12.77 24.34
C SER A 115 7.69 -12.19 24.57
N PRO A 116 6.60 -12.90 24.17
CA PRO A 116 5.24 -12.35 24.17
C PRO A 116 4.76 -11.77 25.50
N ASP A 117 5.25 -12.30 26.64
CA ASP A 117 4.83 -11.84 27.97
C ASP A 117 5.67 -10.67 28.50
N ARG A 118 6.90 -10.50 27.98
CA ARG A 118 7.89 -9.54 28.51
C ARG A 118 8.43 -8.55 27.47
N TRP A 119 7.89 -8.57 26.26
CA TRP A 119 8.41 -7.83 25.12
C TRP A 119 8.55 -6.32 25.37
N ARG A 120 7.67 -5.74 26.20
CA ARG A 120 7.70 -4.31 26.54
C ARG A 120 8.94 -3.96 27.37
N GLU A 121 9.21 -4.76 28.40
CA GLU A 121 10.35 -4.58 29.30
C GLU A 121 11.67 -4.78 28.56
N GLU A 122 11.73 -5.83 27.74
CA GLU A 122 12.90 -6.16 26.92
C GLU A 122 13.16 -5.08 25.86
N LEU A 123 12.11 -4.61 25.18
CA LEU A 123 12.21 -3.52 24.21
C LEU A 123 12.71 -2.22 24.88
N GLN A 124 12.14 -1.83 26.02
CA GLN A 124 12.59 -0.61 26.71
C GLN A 124 14.04 -0.73 27.18
N THR A 125 14.43 -1.89 27.70
CA THR A 125 15.82 -2.18 28.09
C THR A 125 16.76 -2.08 26.90
N PHE A 126 16.36 -2.64 25.75
CA PHE A 126 17.10 -2.54 24.50
C PHE A 126 17.24 -1.08 24.05
N LEU A 127 16.14 -0.33 23.98
CA LEU A 127 16.14 1.08 23.55
C LEU A 127 17.05 1.94 24.44
N ARG A 128 17.02 1.74 25.76
CA ARG A 128 17.85 2.50 26.71
C ARG A 128 19.35 2.27 26.46
N LYS A 129 19.74 1.04 26.14
CA LYS A 129 21.14 0.69 25.83
C LYS A 129 21.54 1.14 24.42
N ALA A 130 20.64 0.94 23.45
CA ALA A 130 20.93 1.16 22.04
C ALA A 130 20.93 2.64 21.63
N PHE A 131 20.04 3.45 22.24
CA PHE A 131 19.80 4.84 21.88
C PHE A 131 19.67 5.75 23.12
N PRO A 132 20.66 5.81 24.02
CA PRO A 132 20.53 6.49 25.31
C PRO A 132 20.13 7.97 25.17
N GLY A 133 20.70 8.70 24.20
CA GLY A 133 20.37 10.11 23.98
C GLY A 133 18.98 10.37 23.37
N GLN A 134 18.29 9.34 22.88
CA GLN A 134 16.93 9.44 22.30
C GLN A 134 15.91 8.62 23.08
N TYR A 135 16.34 7.94 24.14
CA TYR A 135 15.54 6.95 24.85
C TYR A 135 14.23 7.53 25.36
N GLU A 136 14.25 8.70 26.01
CA GLU A 136 13.03 9.30 26.58
C GLU A 136 11.98 9.64 25.50
N ALA A 137 12.43 10.17 24.36
CA ALA A 137 11.56 10.47 23.22
C ALA A 137 10.98 9.19 22.61
N LEU A 138 11.82 8.16 22.41
CA LEU A 138 11.40 6.87 21.87
C LEU A 138 10.46 6.11 22.83
N ALA A 139 10.71 6.17 24.13
CA ALA A 139 9.88 5.56 25.16
C ALA A 139 8.51 6.23 25.24
N THR A 140 8.48 7.56 25.17
CA THR A 140 7.23 8.34 25.08
C THR A 140 6.43 7.96 23.84
N LEU A 141 7.06 8.00 22.66
CA LEU A 141 6.39 7.66 21.41
C LEU A 141 5.88 6.21 21.39
N LEU A 142 6.63 5.27 21.99
CA LEU A 142 6.20 3.88 22.16
C LEU A 142 4.94 3.78 23.03
N ARG A 143 4.92 4.46 24.19
CA ARG A 143 3.74 4.48 25.07
C ARG A 143 2.53 5.05 24.33
N ASP A 144 2.67 6.22 23.71
CA ASP A 144 1.57 6.90 23.02
C ASP A 144 1.03 6.06 21.86
N ARG A 145 1.92 5.31 21.18
CA ARG A 145 1.53 4.32 20.14
C ARG A 145 0.73 3.15 20.68
N LEU A 146 1.06 2.65 21.87
CA LEU A 146 0.31 1.57 22.51
C LEU A 146 -1.05 2.04 23.02
N ASP A 147 -1.10 3.25 23.58
CA ASP A 147 -2.36 3.87 24.00
C ASP A 147 -3.26 4.14 22.81
N TYR A 148 -2.70 4.54 21.67
CA TYR A 148 -3.44 4.67 20.42
C TYR A 148 -3.99 3.34 19.91
N GLU A 149 -3.20 2.26 19.92
CA GLU A 149 -3.67 0.93 19.52
C GLU A 149 -4.83 0.45 20.39
N LYS A 150 -4.68 0.64 21.71
CA LYS A 150 -5.72 0.32 22.68
C LYS A 150 -6.98 1.14 22.41
N TRP A 151 -6.84 2.45 22.20
CA TRP A 151 -7.98 3.31 21.89
C TRP A 151 -8.71 2.88 20.62
N VAL A 152 -7.98 2.58 19.53
CA VAL A 152 -8.60 2.08 18.28
C VAL A 152 -9.37 0.80 18.53
N LYS A 153 -8.78 -0.16 19.26
CA LYS A 153 -9.43 -1.44 19.59
C LYS A 153 -10.68 -1.26 20.44
N ASP A 154 -10.59 -0.45 21.49
CA ASP A 154 -11.71 -0.21 22.41
C ASP A 154 -12.86 0.56 21.76
N ASN A 155 -12.57 1.34 20.70
CA ASN A 155 -13.55 2.17 20.01
C ASN A 155 -13.95 1.62 18.63
N ASP A 156 -13.59 0.37 18.30
CA ASP A 156 -13.82 -0.20 16.97
C ASP A 156 -15.30 -0.15 16.53
N ALA A 157 -16.23 -0.55 17.41
CA ALA A 157 -17.66 -0.52 17.13
C ALA A 157 -18.17 0.91 16.87
N TYR A 158 -17.70 1.88 17.68
CA TYR A 158 -18.00 3.30 17.50
C TYR A 158 -17.48 3.81 16.15
N LEU A 159 -16.21 3.55 15.83
CA LEU A 159 -15.58 4.00 14.58
C LEU A 159 -16.25 3.40 13.33
N ARG A 160 -16.73 2.16 13.41
CA ARG A 160 -17.47 1.51 12.31
C ARG A 160 -18.84 2.14 12.07
N GLY A 161 -19.47 2.69 13.12
CA GLY A 161 -20.76 3.39 13.01
C GLY A 161 -20.69 4.79 12.39
N LEU A 162 -19.50 5.39 12.30
CA LEU A 162 -19.29 6.73 11.73
C LEU A 162 -19.17 6.71 10.21
N ASP A 163 -19.61 7.79 9.56
CA ASP A 163 -19.28 8.04 8.16
C ASP A 163 -17.79 8.34 7.96
N SER A 164 -17.36 8.40 6.70
CA SER A 164 -15.94 8.59 6.35
C SER A 164 -15.35 9.89 6.92
N LYS A 165 -16.09 11.01 6.91
CA LYS A 165 -15.62 12.31 7.40
C LYS A 165 -15.59 12.34 8.92
N GLN A 166 -16.65 11.85 9.57
CA GLN A 166 -16.74 11.75 11.02
C GLN A 166 -15.66 10.83 11.59
N ARG A 167 -15.42 9.68 10.96
CA ARG A 167 -14.35 8.75 11.37
C ARG A 167 -12.97 9.39 11.29
N ARG A 168 -12.68 10.12 10.20
CA ARG A 168 -11.41 10.85 10.07
C ARG A 168 -11.23 11.88 11.18
N ALA A 169 -12.27 12.66 11.47
CA ALA A 169 -12.24 13.64 12.55
C ALA A 169 -11.97 12.99 13.92
N ALA A 170 -12.72 11.93 14.26
CA ALA A 170 -12.54 11.21 15.52
C ALA A 170 -11.14 10.59 15.67
N VAL A 171 -10.60 10.00 14.59
CA VAL A 171 -9.23 9.46 14.58
C VAL A 171 -8.21 10.57 14.74
N TRP A 172 -8.41 11.72 14.09
CA TRP A 172 -7.52 12.87 14.21
C TRP A 172 -7.52 13.47 15.62
N ASP A 173 -8.69 13.60 16.25
CA ASP A 173 -8.81 14.07 17.63
C ASP A 173 -8.09 13.13 18.60
N ALA A 174 -8.23 11.82 18.43
CA ALA A 174 -7.51 10.83 19.23
C ALA A 174 -6.00 10.94 19.03
N ARG A 175 -5.53 11.09 17.79
CA ARG A 175 -4.10 11.29 17.49
C ARG A 175 -3.56 12.57 18.15
N ASN A 176 -4.29 13.68 18.05
CA ASN A 176 -3.89 14.94 18.69
C ASN A 176 -3.85 14.83 20.21
N ARG A 177 -4.82 14.15 20.82
CA ARG A 177 -4.86 13.93 22.27
C ARG A 177 -3.71 13.06 22.76
N LEU A 178 -3.35 12.01 22.02
CA LEU A 178 -2.37 11.01 22.45
C LEU A 178 -0.92 11.40 22.13
N PHE A 179 -0.67 11.97 20.95
CA PHE A 179 0.68 12.30 20.50
C PHE A 179 1.01 13.80 20.65
N GLY A 180 0.01 14.64 20.92
CA GLY A 180 0.13 16.09 20.81
C GLY A 180 0.03 16.56 19.36
N LYS A 181 -0.47 17.79 19.15
CA LYS A 181 -0.77 18.34 17.81
C LYS A 181 0.45 18.33 16.88
N GLU A 182 1.61 18.78 17.35
CA GLU A 182 2.82 18.90 16.52
C GLU A 182 3.38 17.54 16.09
N THR A 183 3.44 16.58 17.02
CA THR A 183 3.94 15.23 16.72
C THR A 183 2.93 14.49 15.84
N ALA A 184 1.63 14.60 16.12
CA ALA A 184 0.58 14.01 15.28
C ALA A 184 0.67 14.55 13.85
N GLN A 185 0.82 15.86 13.67
CA GLN A 185 1.00 16.47 12.35
C GLN A 185 2.20 15.87 11.60
N ARG A 186 3.34 15.70 12.26
CA ARG A 186 4.56 15.14 11.64
C ARG A 186 4.45 13.63 11.36
N LEU A 187 3.80 12.86 12.24
CA LEU A 187 3.62 11.42 12.07
C LEU A 187 2.72 11.09 10.86
N TRP A 188 1.67 11.88 10.66
CA TRP A 188 0.66 11.66 9.63
C TRP A 188 0.70 12.69 8.50
N ASP A 189 1.76 13.48 8.37
CA ASP A 189 1.91 14.54 7.38
C ASP A 189 1.57 14.06 5.95
N SER A 190 2.10 12.90 5.55
CA SER A 190 1.83 12.33 4.22
C SER A 190 0.35 11.94 4.03
N GLU A 191 -0.30 11.41 5.07
CA GLU A 191 -1.73 11.06 5.05
C GLU A 191 -2.58 12.32 4.94
N LEU A 192 -2.25 13.35 5.71
CA LEU A 192 -2.93 14.64 5.71
C LEU A 192 -2.78 15.36 4.38
N LYS A 193 -1.58 15.36 3.79
CA LYS A 193 -1.32 15.93 2.46
C LYS A 193 -2.12 15.19 1.38
N HIS A 194 -2.15 13.86 1.43
CA HIS A 194 -2.98 13.08 0.51
C HIS A 194 -4.47 13.41 0.65
N GLN A 195 -4.99 13.43 1.88
CA GLN A 195 -6.38 13.78 2.15
C GLN A 195 -6.72 15.19 1.66
N ALA A 196 -5.83 16.15 1.93
CA ALA A 196 -5.97 17.53 1.50
C ALA A 196 -6.08 17.70 -0.03
N LEU A 197 -5.47 16.80 -0.81
CA LEU A 197 -5.59 16.78 -2.27
C LEU A 197 -6.86 16.08 -2.73
N VAL A 198 -7.24 14.97 -2.09
CA VAL A 198 -8.50 14.29 -2.40
C VAL A 198 -9.70 15.20 -2.15
N ASP A 199 -9.74 15.89 -1.01
CA ASP A 199 -10.80 16.83 -0.68
C ASP A 199 -10.86 17.99 -1.68
N ALA A 200 -9.70 18.50 -2.11
CA ALA A 200 -9.64 19.57 -3.10
C ALA A 200 -10.13 19.11 -4.49
N LEU A 201 -9.78 17.89 -4.90
CA LEU A 201 -10.27 17.31 -6.15
C LEU A 201 -11.79 17.15 -6.13
N GLN A 202 -12.38 16.77 -4.99
CA GLN A 202 -13.84 16.72 -4.83
C GLN A 202 -14.48 18.10 -4.97
N VAL A 203 -13.88 19.14 -4.37
CA VAL A 203 -14.37 20.52 -4.50
C VAL A 203 -14.27 21.02 -5.94
N ILE A 204 -13.14 20.76 -6.62
CA ILE A 204 -12.94 21.12 -8.02
C ILE A 204 -13.96 20.40 -8.91
N ASP A 205 -14.22 19.12 -8.65
CA ASP A 205 -15.16 18.34 -9.44
C ASP A 205 -16.62 18.80 -9.30
N ALA A 206 -16.99 19.29 -8.12
CA ALA A 206 -18.32 19.84 -7.87
C ALA A 206 -18.58 21.16 -8.63
N ARG A 207 -17.53 21.86 -9.07
CA ARG A 207 -17.61 23.15 -9.79
C ARG A 207 -17.83 22.93 -11.28
N GLN A 208 -19.06 22.65 -11.65
CA GLN A 208 -19.46 22.45 -13.06
C GLN A 208 -19.47 23.75 -13.87
N ASP A 209 -19.53 24.89 -13.18
CA ASP A 209 -19.51 26.25 -13.72
C ASP A 209 -18.13 26.71 -14.18
N LEU A 210 -17.06 26.06 -13.71
CA LEU A 210 -15.69 26.46 -14.03
C LEU A 210 -15.17 25.78 -15.30
N PRO A 211 -14.46 26.51 -16.18
CA PRO A 211 -13.76 25.92 -17.31
C PRO A 211 -12.53 25.11 -16.84
N LEU A 212 -12.05 24.23 -17.73
CA LEU A 212 -10.96 23.27 -17.48
C LEU A 212 -9.69 23.97 -17.00
N THR A 213 -9.36 25.10 -17.60
CA THR A 213 -8.16 25.90 -17.27
C THR A 213 -8.22 26.46 -15.85
N GLU A 214 -9.39 26.90 -15.39
CA GLU A 214 -9.59 27.38 -14.03
C GLU A 214 -9.57 26.21 -13.02
N LYS A 215 -10.19 25.07 -13.36
CA LYS A 215 -10.09 23.84 -12.55
C LYS A 215 -8.63 23.39 -12.40
N LEU A 216 -7.84 23.43 -13.48
CA LEU A 216 -6.42 23.09 -13.46
C LEU A 216 -5.62 24.07 -12.59
N SER A 217 -5.91 25.36 -12.72
CA SER A 217 -5.25 26.41 -11.93
C SER A 217 -5.53 26.24 -10.43
N ALA A 218 -6.79 25.95 -10.06
CA ALA A 218 -7.17 25.62 -8.69
C ALA A 218 -6.45 24.37 -8.17
N TYR A 219 -6.32 23.34 -9.00
CA TYR A 219 -5.60 22.12 -8.63
C TYR A 219 -4.10 22.38 -8.38
N LYS A 220 -3.44 23.13 -9.26
CA LYS A 220 -2.04 23.54 -9.12
C LYS A 220 -1.83 24.39 -7.86
N ALA A 221 -2.70 25.37 -7.61
CA ALA A 221 -2.64 26.18 -6.40
C ALA A 221 -2.73 25.31 -5.15
N ARG A 222 -3.59 24.28 -5.17
CA ARG A 222 -3.68 23.33 -4.05
C ARG A 222 -2.41 22.50 -3.89
N LEU A 223 -1.82 22.00 -4.99
CA LEU A 223 -0.56 21.27 -4.93
C LEU A 223 0.56 22.13 -4.32
N GLY A 224 0.63 23.40 -4.70
CA GLY A 224 1.53 24.39 -4.09
C GLY A 224 1.27 24.56 -2.58
N ALA A 225 0.01 24.74 -2.17
CA ALA A 225 -0.34 24.90 -0.77
C ALA A 225 -0.06 23.65 0.09
N VAL A 226 -0.20 22.44 -0.48
CA VAL A 226 0.00 21.17 0.25
C VAL A 226 1.47 20.80 0.40
N TYR A 227 2.29 21.06 -0.64
CA TYR A 227 3.70 20.64 -0.66
C TYR A 227 4.69 21.78 -0.45
N GLY A 228 4.26 23.04 -0.49
CA GLY A 228 5.11 24.21 -0.38
C GLY A 228 6.24 24.19 -1.42
N ASP A 229 7.45 24.48 -0.98
CA ASP A 229 8.67 24.45 -1.81
C ASP A 229 8.97 23.06 -2.41
N GLY A 230 8.40 22.00 -1.83
CA GLY A 230 8.51 20.63 -2.35
C GLY A 230 7.60 20.32 -3.53
N ALA A 231 6.66 21.22 -3.90
CA ALA A 231 5.68 20.95 -4.96
C ALA A 231 6.31 20.60 -6.32
N PRO A 232 7.36 21.31 -6.81
CA PRO A 232 8.01 20.95 -8.08
C PRO A 232 8.64 19.56 -8.04
N ALA A 233 9.32 19.21 -6.94
CA ALA A 233 9.93 17.89 -6.78
C ALA A 233 8.87 16.78 -6.70
N GLN A 234 7.74 17.05 -6.04
CA GLN A 234 6.63 16.10 -5.96
C GLN A 234 5.99 15.87 -7.34
N LEU A 235 5.76 16.93 -8.10
CA LEU A 235 5.26 16.84 -9.47
C LEU A 235 6.21 16.07 -10.38
N ALA A 236 7.52 16.34 -10.29
CA ALA A 236 8.53 15.64 -11.08
C ALA A 236 8.62 14.14 -10.76
N ARG A 237 8.39 13.74 -9.49
CA ARG A 237 8.38 12.33 -9.08
C ARG A 237 7.11 11.59 -9.49
N HIS A 238 5.97 12.27 -9.48
CA HIS A 238 4.66 11.66 -9.71
C HIS A 238 3.83 12.39 -10.79
N PRO A 239 4.38 12.71 -11.99
CA PRO A 239 3.70 13.59 -12.94
C PRO A 239 2.44 12.94 -13.50
N GLN A 240 2.53 11.67 -13.89
CA GLN A 240 1.41 10.92 -14.46
C GLN A 240 0.31 10.68 -13.43
N GLU A 241 0.65 10.28 -12.20
CA GLU A 241 -0.33 10.03 -11.14
C GLU A 241 -1.11 11.31 -10.80
N THR A 242 -0.39 12.42 -10.64
CA THR A 242 -0.99 13.72 -10.30
C THR A 242 -1.91 14.20 -11.43
N MET A 243 -1.45 14.11 -12.67
CA MET A 243 -2.26 14.45 -13.84
C MET A 243 -3.48 13.53 -14.00
N ASN A 244 -3.31 12.22 -13.83
CA ASN A 244 -4.39 11.25 -13.98
C ASN A 244 -5.51 11.47 -12.96
N ARG A 245 -5.19 11.91 -11.73
CA ARG A 245 -6.21 12.24 -10.74
C ARG A 245 -7.08 13.42 -11.18
N PHE A 246 -6.47 14.45 -11.77
CA PHE A 246 -7.19 15.59 -12.33
C PHE A 246 -8.01 15.19 -13.56
N LEU A 247 -7.42 14.49 -14.51
CA LEU A 247 -8.12 14.03 -15.72
C LEU A 247 -9.21 13.01 -15.39
N ALA A 248 -9.15 12.29 -14.28
CA ALA A 248 -10.19 11.35 -13.87
C ALA A 248 -11.47 12.02 -13.36
N LEU A 249 -11.45 13.33 -13.12
CA LEU A 249 -12.61 14.05 -12.60
C LEU A 249 -13.77 14.00 -13.60
N PRO A 250 -14.99 13.58 -13.16
CA PRO A 250 -16.18 13.58 -14.01
C PRO A 250 -16.46 14.92 -14.72
N SER A 251 -16.30 16.04 -14.01
CA SER A 251 -16.49 17.38 -14.56
C SER A 251 -15.47 17.72 -15.67
N VAL A 252 -14.23 17.26 -15.52
CA VAL A 252 -13.17 17.42 -16.53
C VAL A 252 -13.47 16.55 -17.75
N GLN A 253 -13.88 15.29 -17.54
CA GLN A 253 -14.24 14.39 -18.63
C GLN A 253 -15.46 14.87 -19.42
N ARG A 254 -16.46 15.46 -18.75
CA ARG A 254 -17.62 16.06 -19.41
C ARG A 254 -17.21 17.19 -20.34
N GLU A 255 -16.34 18.07 -19.87
CA GLU A 255 -15.85 19.21 -20.64
C GLU A 255 -15.00 18.76 -21.84
N LEU A 256 -14.06 17.83 -21.64
CA LEU A 256 -13.27 17.23 -22.71
C LEU A 256 -14.14 16.52 -23.75
N THR A 257 -15.24 15.88 -23.32
CA THR A 257 -16.19 15.23 -24.23
C THR A 257 -16.95 16.23 -25.09
N GLY A 258 -17.27 17.42 -24.55
CA GLY A 258 -17.96 18.49 -25.28
C GLY A 258 -17.10 19.24 -26.29
N MET A 259 -15.78 19.10 -26.24
CA MET A 259 -14.84 19.74 -27.17
C MET A 259 -14.79 19.06 -28.54
N THR A 260 -14.47 19.83 -29.58
CA THR A 260 -14.01 19.26 -30.86
C THR A 260 -12.68 18.53 -30.68
N SER A 261 -12.30 17.65 -31.63
CA SER A 261 -11.01 16.94 -31.56
C SER A 261 -9.81 17.89 -31.44
N ALA A 262 -9.78 18.97 -32.24
CA ALA A 262 -8.70 19.95 -32.23
C ALA A 262 -8.65 20.79 -30.93
N GLU A 263 -9.80 21.15 -30.35
CA GLU A 263 -9.85 21.84 -29.05
C GLU A 263 -9.41 20.93 -27.91
N ARG A 264 -9.82 19.66 -27.96
CA ARG A 264 -9.46 18.67 -26.95
C ARG A 264 -7.96 18.39 -26.95
N ALA A 265 -7.36 18.20 -28.12
CA ALA A 265 -5.91 18.00 -28.26
C ALA A 265 -5.12 19.18 -27.68
N ARG A 266 -5.51 20.42 -28.04
CA ARG A 266 -4.90 21.65 -27.47
C ARG A 266 -5.07 21.72 -25.95
N SER A 267 -6.25 21.36 -25.44
CA SER A 267 -6.54 21.38 -24.00
C SER A 267 -5.73 20.34 -23.22
N LEU A 268 -5.63 19.11 -23.73
CA LEU A 268 -4.82 18.05 -23.12
C LEU A 268 -3.32 18.38 -23.16
N TRP A 269 -2.85 19.00 -24.24
CA TRP A 269 -1.48 19.52 -24.34
C TRP A 269 -1.22 20.56 -23.24
N ALA A 270 -2.10 21.56 -23.11
CA ALA A 270 -1.98 22.61 -22.09
C ALA A 270 -1.98 22.03 -20.68
N VAL A 271 -2.88 21.08 -20.38
CA VAL A 271 -2.90 20.40 -19.08
C VAL A 271 -1.55 19.73 -18.78
N ARG A 272 -0.99 19.00 -19.74
CA ARG A 272 0.29 18.29 -19.56
C ARG A 272 1.45 19.25 -19.36
N GLN A 273 1.51 20.32 -20.15
CA GLN A 273 2.55 21.33 -20.07
C GLN A 273 2.53 22.02 -18.70
N GLU A 274 1.36 22.45 -18.25
CA GLU A 274 1.16 23.11 -16.95
C GLU A 274 1.44 22.18 -15.75
N MET A 275 1.36 20.87 -15.96
CA MET A 275 1.73 19.83 -14.97
C MET A 275 3.22 19.46 -15.02
N GLY A 276 4.02 20.16 -15.83
CA GLY A 276 5.49 20.07 -15.82
C GLY A 276 6.08 19.06 -16.80
N LEU A 277 5.32 18.59 -17.80
CA LEU A 277 5.88 17.76 -18.86
C LEU A 277 6.72 18.60 -19.83
N ASN A 278 7.87 18.07 -20.25
CA ASN A 278 8.73 18.67 -21.26
C ASN A 278 8.23 18.40 -22.69
N ASP A 279 8.75 19.14 -23.67
CA ASP A 279 8.31 19.08 -25.06
C ASP A 279 8.39 17.68 -25.69
N GLU A 280 9.40 16.89 -25.33
CA GLU A 280 9.53 15.52 -25.81
C GLU A 280 8.41 14.63 -25.26
N ALA A 281 8.10 14.75 -23.96
CA ALA A 281 6.98 14.06 -23.35
C ALA A 281 5.65 14.51 -23.95
N LEU A 282 5.47 15.81 -24.21
CA LEU A 282 4.26 16.35 -24.82
C LEU A 282 4.01 15.75 -26.21
N ARG A 283 5.02 15.69 -27.08
CA ARG A 283 4.92 15.05 -28.40
C ARG A 283 4.54 13.57 -28.31
N ARG A 284 5.15 12.82 -27.38
CA ARG A 284 4.79 11.40 -27.17
C ARG A 284 3.34 11.23 -26.75
N TRP A 285 2.85 12.09 -25.87
CA TRP A 285 1.46 12.05 -25.42
C TRP A 285 0.47 12.42 -26.52
N ASP A 286 0.82 13.40 -27.36
CA ASP A 286 -0.02 13.79 -28.50
C ASP A 286 -0.16 12.64 -29.51
N ALA A 287 0.95 11.98 -29.88
CA ALA A 287 0.92 10.80 -30.74
C ALA A 287 0.12 9.64 -30.13
N LEU A 288 0.26 9.43 -28.81
CA LEU A 288 -0.50 8.41 -28.09
C LEU A 288 -2.00 8.71 -28.08
N ASP A 289 -2.40 9.96 -27.86
CA ASP A 289 -3.79 10.36 -27.89
C ASP A 289 -4.39 10.21 -29.29
N GLN A 290 -3.67 10.60 -30.35
CA GLN A 290 -4.11 10.39 -31.73
C GLN A 290 -4.34 8.90 -32.04
N THR A 291 -3.43 8.03 -31.57
CA THR A 291 -3.57 6.57 -31.72
C THR A 291 -4.81 6.06 -31.00
N ARG A 292 -5.07 6.56 -29.78
CA ARG A 292 -6.25 6.20 -28.99
C ARG A 292 -7.54 6.71 -29.62
N ASP A 293 -7.53 7.93 -30.16
CA ASP A 293 -8.63 8.54 -30.89
C ASP A 293 -9.04 7.69 -32.09
N ALA A 294 -8.07 7.34 -32.94
CA ALA A 294 -8.30 6.49 -34.11
C ALA A 294 -8.81 5.10 -33.70
N ARG A 295 -8.23 4.50 -32.66
CA ARG A 295 -8.67 3.19 -32.15
C ARG A 295 -10.11 3.24 -31.62
N TRP A 296 -10.46 4.29 -30.89
CA TRP A 296 -11.79 4.45 -30.34
C TRP A 296 -12.82 4.68 -31.45
N GLU A 297 -12.49 5.50 -32.45
CA GLU A 297 -13.34 5.72 -33.62
C GLU A 297 -13.59 4.43 -34.41
N ALA A 298 -12.54 3.66 -34.69
CA ALA A 298 -12.65 2.33 -35.28
C ALA A 298 -13.55 1.42 -34.44
N GLY A 299 -13.42 1.47 -33.12
CA GLY A 299 -14.27 0.74 -32.18
C GLY A 299 -15.75 1.13 -32.24
N LEU A 300 -16.07 2.41 -32.36
CA LEU A 300 -17.45 2.88 -32.50
C LEU A 300 -18.06 2.44 -33.83
N GLN A 301 -17.31 2.54 -34.93
CA GLN A 301 -17.73 2.07 -36.24
C GLN A 301 -17.97 0.55 -36.25
N TYR A 302 -17.04 -0.20 -35.65
CA TYR A 302 -17.17 -1.64 -35.43
C TYR A 302 -18.46 -1.99 -34.67
N MET A 303 -18.75 -1.31 -33.56
CA MET A 303 -19.96 -1.58 -32.77
C MET A 303 -21.25 -1.28 -33.53
N ALA A 304 -21.25 -0.23 -34.36
CA ALA A 304 -22.38 0.10 -35.22
C ALA A 304 -22.63 -0.99 -36.26
N GLU A 305 -21.58 -1.47 -36.94
CA GLU A 305 -21.68 -2.53 -37.92
C GLU A 305 -22.06 -3.88 -37.31
N ARG A 306 -21.46 -4.23 -36.16
CA ARG A 306 -21.86 -5.39 -35.36
C ARG A 306 -23.36 -5.37 -35.08
N THR A 307 -23.88 -4.22 -34.68
CA THR A 307 -25.32 -4.03 -34.40
C THR A 307 -26.15 -4.19 -35.66
N ALA A 308 -25.67 -3.72 -36.82
CA ALA A 308 -26.36 -3.90 -38.10
C ALA A 308 -26.39 -5.37 -38.54
N LEU A 309 -25.27 -6.10 -38.42
CA LEU A 309 -25.17 -7.52 -38.75
C LEU A 309 -26.07 -8.38 -37.85
N ALA A 310 -26.13 -8.08 -36.55
CA ALA A 310 -26.98 -8.80 -35.60
C ALA A 310 -28.49 -8.63 -35.85
N ARG A 311 -28.90 -7.69 -36.72
CA ARG A 311 -30.31 -7.55 -37.14
C ARG A 311 -30.70 -8.50 -38.27
N THR A 312 -29.73 -8.96 -39.05
CA THR A 312 -29.97 -9.75 -40.27
C THR A 312 -29.42 -11.17 -40.18
N LEU A 313 -28.44 -11.41 -39.30
CA LEU A 313 -27.78 -12.69 -39.12
C LEU A 313 -27.90 -13.17 -37.67
N SER A 314 -27.81 -14.49 -37.48
CA SER A 314 -27.79 -15.12 -36.16
C SER A 314 -26.94 -16.39 -36.16
N GLY A 315 -26.60 -16.90 -34.97
CA GLY A 315 -25.80 -18.11 -34.81
C GLY A 315 -24.44 -18.04 -35.51
N ASP A 316 -24.00 -19.16 -36.07
CA ASP A 316 -22.69 -19.30 -36.71
C ASP A 316 -22.48 -18.34 -37.89
N ALA A 317 -23.57 -17.99 -38.61
CA ALA A 317 -23.51 -17.06 -39.73
C ALA A 317 -23.18 -15.63 -39.27
N LEU A 318 -23.71 -15.21 -38.12
CA LEU A 318 -23.34 -13.93 -37.52
C LEU A 318 -21.89 -13.97 -37.05
N GLU A 319 -21.48 -15.02 -36.36
CA GLU A 319 -20.12 -15.11 -35.79
C GLU A 319 -19.05 -15.12 -36.88
N ALA A 320 -19.26 -15.85 -37.98
CA ALA A 320 -18.35 -15.84 -39.13
C ALA A 320 -18.16 -14.42 -39.69
N ARG A 321 -19.25 -13.64 -39.83
CA ARG A 321 -19.17 -12.25 -40.28
C ARG A 321 -18.53 -11.34 -39.24
N LEU A 322 -18.81 -11.53 -37.96
CA LEU A 322 -18.18 -10.74 -36.91
C LEU A 322 -16.67 -10.97 -36.85
N GLN A 323 -16.19 -12.20 -37.12
CA GLN A 323 -14.76 -12.46 -37.19
C GLN A 323 -14.07 -11.69 -38.33
N GLU A 324 -14.69 -11.66 -39.53
CA GLU A 324 -14.19 -10.85 -40.66
C GLU A 324 -14.15 -9.35 -40.31
N VAL A 325 -15.21 -8.84 -39.68
CA VAL A 325 -15.31 -7.43 -39.29
C VAL A 325 -14.32 -7.08 -38.19
N ARG A 326 -14.11 -7.94 -37.18
CA ARG A 326 -13.07 -7.75 -36.15
C ARG A 326 -11.68 -7.70 -36.77
N ALA A 327 -11.37 -8.62 -37.70
CA ALA A 327 -10.09 -8.64 -38.42
C ALA A 327 -9.87 -7.34 -39.21
N ARG A 328 -10.91 -6.80 -39.85
CA ARG A 328 -10.83 -5.54 -40.61
C ARG A 328 -10.53 -4.33 -39.71
N TYR A 329 -11.19 -4.22 -38.55
CA TYR A 329 -11.04 -3.05 -37.68
C TYR A 329 -9.83 -3.13 -36.73
N PHE A 330 -9.45 -4.33 -36.28
CA PHE A 330 -8.49 -4.50 -35.20
C PHE A 330 -7.27 -5.37 -35.57
N GLY A 331 -7.24 -5.94 -36.77
CA GLY A 331 -6.12 -6.74 -37.26
C GLY A 331 -5.72 -7.84 -36.27
N THR A 332 -4.52 -7.74 -35.72
CA THR A 332 -3.96 -8.72 -34.77
C THR A 332 -4.70 -8.82 -33.45
N GLU A 333 -5.51 -7.80 -33.07
CA GLU A 333 -6.31 -7.84 -31.85
C GLU A 333 -7.68 -8.49 -32.04
N ALA A 334 -8.05 -8.92 -33.26
CA ALA A 334 -9.38 -9.46 -33.55
C ALA A 334 -9.78 -10.62 -32.64
N ASP A 335 -8.88 -11.58 -32.42
CA ASP A 335 -9.13 -12.74 -31.56
C ASP A 335 -9.27 -12.36 -30.09
N VAL A 336 -8.52 -11.35 -29.63
CA VAL A 336 -8.62 -10.82 -28.27
C VAL A 336 -9.98 -10.16 -28.08
N ILE A 337 -10.41 -9.32 -29.03
CA ILE A 337 -11.74 -8.70 -29.00
C ILE A 337 -12.84 -9.77 -29.01
N ALA A 338 -12.71 -10.82 -29.83
CA ALA A 338 -13.68 -11.91 -29.86
C ALA A 338 -13.81 -12.62 -28.50
N GLN A 339 -12.69 -12.95 -27.84
CA GLN A 339 -12.67 -13.58 -26.52
C GLN A 339 -13.30 -12.70 -25.44
N GLU A 340 -13.00 -11.41 -25.45
CA GLU A 340 -13.61 -10.46 -24.52
C GLU A 340 -15.12 -10.38 -24.70
N GLU A 341 -15.60 -10.29 -25.93
CA GLU A 341 -17.02 -10.25 -26.23
C GLU A 341 -17.73 -11.55 -25.84
N ALA A 342 -17.10 -12.70 -26.05
CA ALA A 342 -17.61 -13.99 -25.59
C ALA A 342 -17.72 -14.04 -24.06
N SER A 343 -16.86 -13.32 -23.34
CA SER A 343 -16.94 -13.14 -21.88
C SER A 343 -17.93 -12.04 -21.43
N GLY A 344 -18.58 -11.35 -22.37
CA GLY A 344 -19.51 -10.25 -22.12
C GLY A 344 -18.85 -8.88 -21.98
N LEU A 345 -17.55 -8.75 -22.23
CA LEU A 345 -16.81 -7.49 -22.19
C LEU A 345 -16.80 -6.84 -23.58
N PHE A 346 -17.52 -5.73 -23.72
CA PHE A 346 -17.50 -4.90 -24.93
C PHE A 346 -16.73 -3.60 -24.64
N ARG A 347 -15.45 -3.52 -25.05
CA ARG A 347 -14.57 -2.37 -24.73
C ARG A 347 -15.20 -1.01 -25.06
N PHE A 348 -15.81 -0.92 -26.24
CA PHE A 348 -16.29 0.33 -26.84
C PHE A 348 -17.72 0.72 -26.44
N THR A 349 -18.38 -0.04 -25.56
CA THR A 349 -19.64 0.40 -24.92
C THR A 349 -19.37 1.20 -23.64
N ARG A 350 -18.14 1.17 -23.13
CA ARG A 350 -17.75 1.86 -21.91
C ARG A 350 -17.55 3.36 -22.17
N PRO A 351 -17.75 4.21 -21.15
CA PRO A 351 -17.43 5.63 -21.28
C PRO A 351 -15.96 5.85 -21.63
N ARG A 352 -15.71 6.71 -22.63
CA ARG A 352 -14.38 7.16 -22.98
C ARG A 352 -13.79 8.06 -21.89
N GLN A 353 -12.49 7.93 -21.64
CA GLN A 353 -11.75 8.76 -20.69
C GLN A 353 -10.59 9.48 -21.40
N TRP A 354 -10.87 10.68 -21.86
CA TRP A 354 -9.94 11.53 -22.59
C TRP A 354 -8.67 11.81 -21.80
N GLY A 355 -7.52 11.69 -22.47
CA GLY A 355 -6.19 11.87 -21.87
C GLY A 355 -5.73 10.72 -20.96
N ARG A 356 -6.51 9.63 -20.87
CA ARG A 356 -6.18 8.45 -20.05
C ARG A 356 -6.21 7.14 -20.82
N ASN A 357 -7.31 6.84 -21.52
CA ASN A 357 -7.52 5.57 -22.22
C ASN A 357 -7.47 5.68 -23.73
#